data_AF-F2F4P8-F1
#
_entry.id   AF-F2F4P8-F1
#
_cell.length_a   1.000
_cell.length_b   1.000
_cell.length_c   1.000
_cell.angle_alpha   90.00
_cell.angle_beta   90.00
_cell.angle_gamma   90.00
#
_symmetry.space_group_name_H-M   'P 1'
#
loop_
_entity.id
_entity.type
_entity.pdbx_description
1 polymer ?
#
loop_
_entity_poly.entity_id
_entity_poly.type
_entity_poly.pdbx_seq_one_letter_code
_entity_poly.pdbx_strand_id
1 'polypeptide(L)'
;MAKSKKKKPVLSPKTKILTIILLIPITLTIYIVAYFSWQQVRGWPFTEKTVYQQIQEQFDLEIPIEYIPVYVAAEQKYGVPWTLLAAHHRVETRFSTMSTLISPVGAEGHLQFMPCTFVGWQHPSCKDLGQGEIPEHDKTNPAVIKKYGGYGVDANGDGIADPFDIEDAVFSAAKFLSIAGVNDGQLKKAIFQYNHSDEYVENILFYYKQYRDYGNQLKKIALDENK
;
A
#
# COMPACT_ATOMS: atom_id res chain seq x y z
N MET A 1 49.60 34.35 -61.32
CA MET A 1 48.12 34.46 -61.26
C MET A 1 47.49 33.15 -61.75
N ALA A 2 46.98 32.31 -60.85
CA ALA A 2 46.26 31.09 -61.21
C ALA A 2 44.75 31.37 -61.28
N LYS A 3 44.12 31.12 -62.43
CA LYS A 3 42.67 31.28 -62.61
C LYS A 3 41.92 30.20 -61.81
N SER A 4 41.16 30.62 -60.80
CA SER A 4 40.21 29.77 -60.08
C SER A 4 39.17 29.21 -61.06
N LYS A 5 39.19 27.90 -61.28
CA LYS A 5 38.13 27.20 -62.03
C LYS A 5 36.89 27.14 -61.14
N LYS A 6 35.88 27.97 -61.42
CA LYS A 6 34.54 27.85 -60.80
C LYS A 6 34.01 26.44 -61.07
N LYS A 7 33.80 25.65 -60.02
CA LYS A 7 33.18 24.32 -60.12
C LYS A 7 31.78 24.49 -60.72
N LYS A 8 31.48 23.75 -61.80
CA LYS A 8 30.15 23.76 -62.41
C LYS A 8 29.12 23.19 -61.40
N PRO A 9 27.93 23.78 -61.30
CA PRO A 9 26.90 23.28 -60.40
C PRO A 9 26.52 21.84 -60.78
N VAL A 10 26.38 20.97 -59.77
CA VAL A 10 26.12 19.53 -59.93
C VAL A 10 24.79 19.25 -60.68
N LEU A 11 23.84 20.19 -60.63
CA LEU A 11 22.53 20.08 -61.29
C LEU A 11 22.22 21.35 -62.09
N SER A 12 21.60 21.17 -63.26
CA SER A 12 21.15 22.30 -64.09
C SER A 12 20.02 23.08 -63.39
N PRO A 13 19.85 24.39 -63.65
CA PRO A 13 18.76 25.19 -63.06
C PRO A 13 17.37 24.58 -63.30
N LYS A 14 17.13 24.02 -64.49
CA LYS A 14 15.87 23.33 -64.83
C LYS A 14 15.66 22.07 -63.99
N THR A 15 16.71 21.29 -63.78
CA THR A 15 16.67 20.08 -62.95
C THR A 15 16.40 20.42 -61.48
N LYS A 16 16.98 21.53 -60.98
CA LYS A 16 16.71 22.03 -59.62
C LYS A 16 15.26 22.49 -59.42
N ILE A 17 14.70 23.18 -60.40
CA ILE A 17 13.29 23.60 -60.36
C ILE A 17 12.37 22.38 -60.41
N LEU A 18 12.67 21.41 -61.29
CA LEU A 18 11.91 20.17 -61.39
C LEU A 18 11.96 19.34 -60.10
N THR A 19 13.14 19.22 -59.46
CA THR A 19 13.25 18.51 -58.17
C THR A 19 12.51 19.24 -57.06
N ILE A 20 12.54 20.57 -57.00
CA ILE A 20 11.76 21.34 -56.01
C ILE A 20 10.26 21.11 -56.22
N ILE A 21 9.77 21.19 -57.47
CA ILE A 21 8.35 20.95 -57.81
C ILE A 21 7.92 19.54 -57.39
N LEU A 22 8.81 18.56 -57.51
CA LEU A 22 8.50 17.17 -57.18
C LEU A 22 8.60 16.87 -55.67
N LEU A 23 9.50 17.55 -54.94
CA LEU A 23 9.69 17.36 -53.50
C LEU A 23 8.61 18.04 -52.65
N ILE A 24 8.10 19.20 -53.06
CA ILE A 24 7.05 19.93 -52.33
C ILE A 24 5.79 19.08 -52.05
N PRO A 25 5.16 18.41 -53.04
CA PRO A 25 3.99 17.59 -52.77
C PRO A 25 4.32 16.36 -51.92
N ILE A 26 5.53 15.79 -52.04
CA ILE A 26 5.98 14.66 -51.23
C ILE A 26 6.11 15.07 -49.76
N THR A 27 6.78 16.20 -49.48
CA THR A 27 6.93 16.70 -48.10
C THR A 27 5.58 17.12 -47.51
N LEU A 28 4.70 17.71 -48.31
CA LEU A 28 3.33 18.04 -47.88
C LEU A 28 2.55 16.76 -47.53
N THR A 29 2.66 15.71 -48.35
CA THR A 29 2.00 14.42 -48.10
C THR A 29 2.54 13.76 -46.83
N ILE A 30 3.86 13.74 -46.64
CA ILE A 30 4.48 13.22 -45.41
C ILE A 30 3.99 14.02 -44.20
N TYR A 31 3.94 15.35 -44.29
CA TYR A 31 3.45 16.20 -43.22
C TYR A 31 1.97 15.91 -42.89
N ILE A 32 1.12 15.78 -43.91
CA ILE A 32 -0.30 15.46 -43.75
C ILE A 32 -0.47 14.08 -43.09
N VAL A 33 0.23 13.06 -43.57
CA VAL A 33 0.17 11.70 -42.99
C VAL A 33 0.69 11.70 -41.56
N ALA A 34 1.78 12.42 -41.26
CA ALA A 34 2.29 12.55 -39.90
C ALA A 34 1.31 13.28 -38.99
N TYR A 35 0.66 14.35 -39.48
CA TYR A 35 -0.35 15.10 -38.75
C TYR A 35 -1.57 14.23 -38.43
N PHE A 36 -2.13 13.51 -39.41
CA PHE A 36 -3.28 12.63 -39.18
C PHE A 36 -2.92 11.41 -38.34
N SER A 37 -1.74 10.81 -38.53
CA SER A 37 -1.23 9.74 -37.65
C SER A 37 -1.07 10.24 -36.21
N TRP A 38 -0.54 11.46 -36.04
CA TRP A 38 -0.42 12.08 -34.72
C TRP A 38 -1.77 12.33 -34.07
N GLN A 39 -2.77 12.84 -34.81
CA GLN A 39 -4.12 13.02 -34.30
C GLN A 39 -4.78 11.70 -33.88
N GLN A 40 -4.54 10.62 -34.64
CA GLN A 40 -5.10 9.30 -34.34
C GLN A 40 -4.46 8.64 -33.11
N VAL A 41 -3.16 8.89 -32.87
CA VAL A 41 -2.45 8.37 -31.68
C VAL A 41 -2.65 9.27 -30.45
N ARG A 42 -2.95 10.57 -30.63
CA ARG A 42 -3.19 11.53 -29.52
C ARG A 42 -4.38 11.16 -28.63
N GLY A 43 -5.36 10.42 -29.16
CA GLY A 43 -6.51 9.90 -28.39
C GLY A 43 -6.34 8.47 -27.88
N TRP A 44 -5.16 7.86 -28.06
CA TRP A 44 -4.91 6.50 -27.60
C TRP A 44 -4.67 6.49 -26.08
N PRO A 45 -5.25 5.54 -25.32
CA PRO A 45 -5.16 5.50 -23.86
C PRO A 45 -3.80 4.93 -23.42
N PHE A 46 -2.70 5.57 -23.81
CA PHE A 46 -1.38 5.13 -23.36
C PHE A 46 -1.08 5.53 -21.90
N THR A 47 -1.90 6.39 -21.28
CA THR A 47 -1.60 6.98 -19.95
C THR A 47 -2.82 7.27 -19.06
N GLU A 48 -4.00 6.67 -19.29
CA GLU A 48 -5.09 6.83 -18.31
C GLU A 48 -4.82 5.98 -17.08
N LYS A 49 -4.55 6.64 -15.95
CA LYS A 49 -4.41 5.98 -14.65
C LYS A 49 -5.73 5.30 -14.29
N THR A 50 -5.65 4.09 -13.76
CA THR A 50 -6.84 3.39 -13.26
C THR A 50 -7.47 4.17 -12.11
N VAL A 51 -8.75 3.94 -11.83
CA VAL A 51 -9.43 4.55 -10.67
C VAL A 51 -8.67 4.25 -9.38
N TYR A 52 -8.13 3.03 -9.26
CA TYR A 52 -7.26 2.63 -8.16
C TYR A 52 -6.03 3.53 -8.03
N GLN A 53 -5.28 3.71 -9.12
CA GLN A 53 -4.08 4.57 -9.14
C GLN A 53 -4.42 6.04 -8.81
N GLN A 54 -5.53 6.55 -9.32
CA GLN A 54 -5.98 7.92 -9.04
C GLN A 54 -6.33 8.14 -7.56
N ILE A 55 -6.94 7.13 -6.91
CA ILE A 55 -7.23 7.17 -5.47
C ILE A 55 -5.94 7.08 -4.65
N GLN A 56 -5.06 6.14 -4.98
CA GLN A 56 -3.81 5.92 -4.24
C GLN A 56 -2.88 7.14 -4.27
N GLU A 57 -2.94 7.97 -5.31
CA GLU A 57 -2.22 9.26 -5.39
C GLU A 57 -2.62 10.31 -4.35
N GLN A 58 -3.73 10.09 -3.65
CA GLN A 58 -4.15 10.95 -2.55
C GLN A 58 -3.41 10.60 -1.25
N PHE A 59 -2.74 9.46 -1.18
CA PHE A 59 -2.06 8.98 0.02
C PHE A 59 -0.55 9.21 -0.08
N ASP A 60 0.08 9.42 1.06
CA ASP A 60 1.53 9.53 1.14
C ASP A 60 2.25 8.18 0.97
N LEU A 61 1.52 7.10 1.23
CA LEU A 61 1.94 5.72 1.03
C LEU A 61 0.75 4.91 0.52
N GLU A 62 0.94 4.19 -0.57
CA GLU A 62 -0.11 3.36 -1.16
C GLU A 62 -0.48 2.22 -0.20
N ILE A 63 -1.78 1.95 -0.05
CA ILE A 63 -2.27 0.76 0.66
C ILE A 63 -2.07 -0.43 -0.30
N PRO A 64 -1.26 -1.44 0.04
CA PRO A 64 -1.11 -2.62 -0.80
C PRO A 64 -2.46 -3.32 -0.96
N ILE A 65 -2.85 -3.55 -2.23
CA ILE A 65 -4.18 -4.06 -2.56
C ILE A 65 -4.41 -5.46 -2.03
N GLU A 66 -3.34 -6.26 -1.95
CA GLU A 66 -3.30 -7.61 -1.40
C GLU A 66 -3.68 -7.67 0.08
N TYR A 67 -3.47 -6.59 0.84
CA TYR A 67 -3.82 -6.54 2.27
C TYR A 67 -5.29 -6.12 2.51
N ILE A 68 -5.94 -5.49 1.54
CA ILE A 68 -7.33 -5.01 1.68
C ILE A 68 -8.30 -6.17 1.99
N PRO A 69 -8.28 -7.32 1.29
CA PRO A 69 -9.12 -8.46 1.63
C PRO A 69 -8.96 -8.93 3.08
N VAL A 70 -7.72 -8.95 3.59
CA VAL A 70 -7.39 -9.36 4.96
C VAL A 70 -8.00 -8.39 5.98
N TYR A 71 -7.83 -7.07 5.79
CA TYR A 71 -8.44 -6.08 6.67
C TYR A 71 -9.97 -6.16 6.64
N VAL A 72 -10.56 -6.41 5.47
CA VAL A 72 -12.02 -6.53 5.32
C VAL A 72 -12.55 -7.79 6.01
N ALA A 73 -11.84 -8.91 5.93
CA ALA A 73 -12.20 -10.13 6.65
C ALA A 73 -12.14 -9.93 8.17
N ALA A 74 -11.10 -9.23 8.66
CA ALA A 74 -10.98 -8.88 10.07
C ALA A 74 -12.07 -7.89 10.53
N GLU A 75 -12.43 -6.91 9.69
CA GLU A 75 -13.57 -5.99 9.92
C GLU A 75 -14.88 -6.76 10.06
N GLN A 76 -15.13 -7.74 9.20
CA GLN A 76 -16.32 -8.59 9.28
C GLN A 76 -16.38 -9.39 10.58
N LYS A 77 -15.23 -9.88 11.07
CA LYS A 77 -15.16 -10.70 12.28
C LYS A 77 -15.26 -9.88 13.57
N TYR A 78 -14.65 -8.70 13.61
CA TYR A 78 -14.47 -7.94 14.85
C TYR A 78 -15.15 -6.56 14.86
N GLY A 79 -15.78 -6.14 13.76
CA GLY A 79 -16.45 -4.83 13.66
C GLY A 79 -15.50 -3.62 13.58
N VAL A 80 -14.19 -3.85 13.61
CA VAL A 80 -13.18 -2.78 13.51
C VAL A 80 -13.04 -2.35 12.06
N PRO A 81 -13.24 -1.06 11.71
CA PRO A 81 -13.19 -0.61 10.32
C PRO A 81 -11.89 -1.00 9.62
N TRP A 82 -11.98 -1.55 8.41
CA TRP A 82 -10.79 -2.04 7.69
C TRP A 82 -9.77 -0.90 7.44
N THR A 83 -10.26 0.33 7.23
CA THR A 83 -9.42 1.51 7.04
C THR A 83 -8.69 1.93 8.32
N LEU A 84 -9.21 1.58 9.51
CA LEU A 84 -8.52 1.78 10.78
C LEU A 84 -7.39 0.75 10.92
N LEU A 85 -7.62 -0.50 10.54
CA LEU A 85 -6.58 -1.54 10.51
C LEU A 85 -5.44 -1.18 9.56
N ALA A 86 -5.78 -0.68 8.36
CA ALA A 86 -4.79 -0.16 7.42
C ALA A 86 -4.01 1.04 7.99
N ALA A 87 -4.64 1.93 8.75
CA ALA A 87 -3.96 3.04 9.42
C ALA A 87 -2.95 2.55 10.46
N HIS A 88 -3.32 1.56 11.28
CA HIS A 88 -2.38 0.90 12.21
C HIS A 88 -1.21 0.26 11.46
N HIS A 89 -1.46 -0.58 10.46
CA HIS A 89 -0.39 -1.23 9.70
C HIS A 89 0.56 -0.22 9.02
N ARG A 90 0.03 0.90 8.54
CA ARG A 90 0.84 2.00 7.99
C ARG A 90 1.75 2.63 9.05
N VAL A 91 1.21 2.95 10.23
CA VAL A 91 1.98 3.63 11.30
C VAL A 91 3.01 2.69 11.93
N GLU A 92 2.66 1.41 12.12
CA GLU A 92 3.55 0.44 12.76
C GLU A 92 4.74 0.07 11.89
N THR A 93 4.51 -0.23 10.60
CA THR A 93 5.56 -0.84 9.76
C THR A 93 5.60 -0.31 8.33
N ARG A 94 4.86 0.76 8.03
CA ARG A 94 4.70 1.28 6.66
C ARG A 94 4.25 0.18 5.70
N PHE A 95 3.23 -0.57 6.10
CA PHE A 95 2.76 -1.77 5.38
C PHE A 95 3.85 -2.83 5.19
N SER A 96 4.63 -3.07 6.25
CA SER A 96 5.68 -4.10 6.28
C SER A 96 6.82 -3.91 5.29
N THR A 97 7.10 -2.67 4.90
CA THR A 97 8.20 -2.31 3.99
C THR A 97 9.50 -1.98 4.73
N MET A 98 9.49 -2.02 6.07
CA MET A 98 10.67 -1.82 6.90
C MET A 98 11.64 -3.00 6.77
N SER A 99 12.95 -2.75 6.92
CA SER A 99 14.00 -3.78 6.81
C SER A 99 13.95 -4.83 7.92
N THR A 100 13.31 -4.51 9.05
CA THR A 100 13.06 -5.40 10.17
C THR A 100 11.65 -5.16 10.71
N LEU A 101 10.97 -6.24 11.08
CA LEU A 101 9.69 -6.21 11.79
C LEU A 101 9.88 -6.51 13.29
N ILE A 102 11.09 -6.36 13.80
CA ILE A 102 11.41 -6.40 15.22
C ILE A 102 11.97 -5.03 15.60
N SER A 103 11.26 -4.34 16.49
CA SER A 103 11.70 -3.03 17.00
C SER A 103 12.83 -3.17 18.03
N PRO A 104 13.61 -2.09 18.28
CA PRO A 104 14.62 -2.07 19.34
C PRO A 104 14.09 -2.36 20.74
N VAL A 105 12.78 -2.17 20.96
CA VAL A 105 12.12 -2.38 22.27
C VAL A 105 11.41 -3.73 22.36
N GLY A 106 11.49 -4.56 21.32
CA GLY A 106 10.97 -5.94 21.32
C GLY A 106 9.55 -6.10 20.78
N ALA A 107 8.93 -5.07 20.20
CA ALA A 107 7.70 -5.23 19.43
C ALA A 107 7.96 -6.02 18.14
N GLU A 108 7.07 -6.96 17.80
CA GLU A 108 7.26 -7.97 16.76
C GLU A 108 6.13 -7.92 15.70
N GLY A 109 6.49 -8.23 14.46
CA GLY A 109 5.56 -8.53 13.38
C GLY A 109 4.99 -7.33 12.64
N HIS A 110 4.05 -7.61 11.73
CA HIS A 110 3.47 -6.62 10.81
C HIS A 110 2.79 -5.45 11.53
N LEU A 111 2.24 -5.70 12.71
CA LEU A 111 1.47 -4.75 13.53
C LEU A 111 2.16 -4.43 14.88
N GLN A 112 3.45 -4.75 15.00
CA GLN A 112 4.34 -4.41 16.14
C GLN A 112 3.71 -4.71 17.51
N PHE A 113 3.32 -5.96 17.73
CA PHE A 113 2.84 -6.39 19.03
C PHE A 113 3.99 -6.55 20.01
N MET A 114 3.82 -6.05 21.24
CA MET A 114 4.65 -6.50 22.35
C MET A 114 4.34 -7.98 22.67
N PRO A 115 5.34 -8.84 22.95
CA PRO A 115 5.11 -10.26 23.18
C PRO A 115 4.09 -10.56 24.29
N CYS A 116 4.09 -9.79 25.38
CA CYS A 116 3.09 -9.94 26.46
C CYS A 116 1.68 -9.48 26.09
N THR A 117 1.55 -8.58 25.12
CA THR A 117 0.23 -8.27 24.54
C THR A 117 -0.23 -9.43 23.66
N PHE A 118 0.66 -9.99 22.84
CA PHE A 118 0.31 -11.07 21.92
C PHE A 118 -0.03 -12.37 22.66
N VAL A 119 0.84 -12.82 23.57
CA VAL A 119 0.73 -14.07 24.35
C VAL A 119 -0.18 -13.93 25.56
N GLY A 120 -0.20 -12.75 26.17
CA GLY A 120 -1.04 -12.44 27.32
C GLY A 120 -0.24 -12.14 28.58
N TRP A 121 -0.65 -11.07 29.26
CA TRP A 121 0.01 -10.52 30.44
C TRP A 121 0.03 -11.44 31.66
N GLN A 122 -0.76 -12.52 31.65
CA GLN A 122 -0.76 -13.52 32.72
C GLN A 122 0.37 -14.55 32.58
N HIS A 123 1.14 -14.51 31.47
CA HIS A 123 2.31 -15.37 31.30
C HIS A 123 3.37 -15.02 32.36
N PRO A 124 3.97 -16.00 33.07
CA PRO A 124 4.84 -15.73 34.22
C PRO A 124 6.13 -14.96 33.89
N SER A 125 6.56 -14.95 32.62
CA SER A 125 7.73 -14.19 32.19
C SER A 125 7.41 -12.73 31.81
N CYS A 126 6.14 -12.32 31.80
CA CYS A 126 5.75 -10.97 31.45
C CYS A 126 6.15 -9.95 32.50
N LYS A 127 6.87 -8.92 32.05
CA LYS A 127 7.46 -7.86 32.87
C LYS A 127 7.57 -6.55 32.07
N ASP A 128 7.85 -5.47 32.78
CA ASP A 128 8.18 -4.16 32.23
C ASP A 128 7.14 -3.65 31.22
N LEU A 129 7.58 -3.33 29.98
CA LEU A 129 6.75 -2.79 28.91
C LEU A 129 6.20 -3.87 27.98
N GLY A 130 6.29 -5.14 28.40
CA GLY A 130 5.67 -6.27 27.70
C GLY A 130 6.62 -7.11 26.85
N GLN A 131 7.94 -7.02 27.06
CA GLN A 131 8.94 -7.79 26.32
C GLN A 131 8.84 -9.29 26.59
N GLY A 132 8.79 -9.70 27.87
CA GLY A 132 8.64 -11.09 28.31
C GLY A 132 9.63 -12.12 27.73
N GLU A 133 10.34 -12.88 28.57
CA GLU A 133 11.14 -14.03 28.09
C GLU A 133 10.22 -15.22 27.81
N ILE A 134 9.48 -15.17 26.72
CA ILE A 134 8.50 -16.19 26.33
C ILE A 134 9.16 -17.13 25.30
N PRO A 135 9.15 -18.45 25.53
CA PRO A 135 9.65 -19.40 24.54
C PRO A 135 8.93 -19.24 23.20
N GLU A 136 9.66 -19.36 22.08
CA GLU A 136 9.08 -19.12 20.75
C GLU A 136 7.87 -20.03 20.45
N HIS A 137 7.94 -21.30 20.87
CA HIS A 137 6.83 -22.25 20.72
C HIS A 137 5.61 -21.92 21.59
N ASP A 138 5.77 -21.12 22.65
CA ASP A 138 4.67 -20.63 23.48
C ASP A 138 4.09 -19.34 22.89
N LYS A 139 4.92 -18.51 22.25
CA LYS A 139 4.51 -17.22 21.70
C LYS A 139 3.42 -17.35 20.64
N THR A 140 3.54 -18.36 19.80
CA THR A 140 2.66 -18.56 18.66
C THR A 140 1.63 -19.66 18.88
N ASN A 141 1.57 -20.28 20.06
CA ASN A 141 0.64 -21.35 20.34
C ASN A 141 -0.74 -20.81 20.76
N PRO A 142 -1.83 -21.05 19.98
CA PRO A 142 -3.14 -20.49 20.30
C PRO A 142 -3.71 -20.93 21.65
N ALA A 143 -3.37 -22.14 22.12
CA ALA A 143 -3.81 -22.62 23.43
C ALA A 143 -3.10 -21.88 24.58
N VAL A 144 -1.82 -21.56 24.40
CA VAL A 144 -1.03 -20.77 25.35
C VAL A 144 -1.52 -19.33 25.39
N ILE A 145 -1.69 -18.72 24.22
CA ILE A 145 -2.25 -17.36 24.08
C ILE A 145 -3.60 -17.25 24.80
N LYS A 146 -4.50 -18.22 24.55
CA LYS A 146 -5.80 -18.27 25.23
C LYS A 146 -5.66 -18.42 26.75
N LYS A 147 -4.76 -19.29 27.21
CA LYS A 147 -4.52 -19.54 28.64
C LYS A 147 -4.09 -18.27 29.38
N TYR A 148 -3.24 -17.46 28.77
CA TYR A 148 -2.69 -16.26 29.41
C TYR A 148 -3.40 -14.95 29.05
N GLY A 149 -4.49 -15.04 28.27
CA GLY A 149 -5.34 -13.90 27.94
C GLY A 149 -4.77 -12.97 26.86
N GLY A 150 -3.96 -13.51 25.95
CA GLY A 150 -3.35 -12.77 24.86
C GLY A 150 -4.29 -12.44 23.70
N TYR A 151 -3.84 -11.51 22.87
CA TYR A 151 -4.58 -11.03 21.70
C TYR A 151 -4.22 -11.77 20.41
N GLY A 152 -3.19 -12.61 20.40
CA GLY A 152 -2.85 -13.43 19.24
C GLY A 152 -4.02 -14.27 18.74
N VAL A 153 -4.14 -14.37 17.41
CA VAL A 153 -5.16 -15.12 16.68
C VAL A 153 -4.49 -15.90 15.57
N ASP A 154 -4.67 -17.22 15.56
CA ASP A 154 -4.48 -18.08 14.39
C ASP A 154 -5.71 -17.88 13.50
N ALA A 155 -5.56 -17.02 12.50
CA ALA A 155 -6.62 -16.54 11.64
C ALA A 155 -6.72 -17.36 10.35
N ASN A 156 -5.57 -17.79 9.82
CA ASN A 156 -5.49 -18.64 8.63
C ASN A 156 -5.79 -20.13 8.92
N GLY A 157 -5.79 -20.55 10.19
CA GLY A 157 -6.17 -21.88 10.65
C GLY A 157 -5.07 -22.93 10.55
N ASP A 158 -3.79 -22.53 10.47
CA ASP A 158 -2.66 -23.44 10.34
C ASP A 158 -2.17 -24.03 11.68
N GLY A 159 -2.77 -23.61 12.80
CA GLY A 159 -2.44 -24.04 14.16
C GLY A 159 -1.43 -23.13 14.87
N ILE A 160 -0.98 -22.06 14.23
CA ILE A 160 0.01 -21.10 14.70
C ILE A 160 -0.64 -19.71 14.66
N ALA A 161 -0.46 -18.93 15.72
CA ALA A 161 -0.80 -17.51 15.72
C ALA A 161 0.52 -16.74 15.58
N ASP A 162 0.90 -16.36 14.37
CA ASP A 162 2.20 -15.73 14.09
C ASP A 162 2.04 -14.21 13.87
N PRO A 163 2.67 -13.33 14.69
CA PRO A 163 2.64 -11.89 14.42
C PRO A 163 3.36 -11.50 13.11
N PHE A 164 4.16 -12.40 12.53
CA PHE A 164 4.81 -12.26 11.22
C PHE A 164 4.01 -12.88 10.06
N ASP A 165 2.84 -13.46 10.33
CA ASP A 165 1.83 -13.72 9.31
C ASP A 165 0.84 -12.54 9.25
N ILE A 166 0.55 -12.07 8.04
CA ILE A 166 -0.25 -10.85 7.86
C ILE A 166 -1.70 -11.04 8.28
N GLU A 167 -2.28 -12.23 8.05
CA GLU A 167 -3.66 -12.51 8.40
C GLU A 167 -3.81 -12.59 9.92
N ASP A 168 -2.91 -13.33 10.58
CA ASP A 168 -2.86 -13.44 12.04
C ASP A 168 -2.63 -12.09 12.72
N ALA A 169 -1.67 -11.30 12.24
CA ALA A 169 -1.35 -10.00 12.81
C ALA A 169 -2.52 -9.01 12.70
N VAL A 170 -3.17 -8.95 11.53
CA VAL A 170 -4.33 -8.07 11.31
C VAL A 170 -5.53 -8.50 12.15
N PHE A 171 -5.81 -9.80 12.24
CA PHE A 171 -6.90 -10.32 13.05
C PHE A 171 -6.64 -10.12 14.54
N SER A 172 -5.39 -10.25 14.98
CA SER A 172 -4.98 -9.94 16.36
C SER A 172 -5.18 -8.46 16.69
N ALA A 173 -4.84 -7.55 15.77
CA ALA A 173 -5.05 -6.11 15.94
C ALA A 173 -6.55 -5.76 15.97
N ALA A 174 -7.34 -6.38 15.09
CA ALA A 174 -8.79 -6.19 15.09
C ALA A 174 -9.45 -6.72 16.38
N LYS A 175 -9.03 -7.89 16.89
CA LYS A 175 -9.46 -8.42 18.19
C LYS A 175 -9.13 -7.45 19.32
N PHE A 176 -7.89 -6.96 19.38
CA PHE A 176 -7.45 -6.00 20.39
C PHE A 176 -8.30 -4.73 20.36
N LEU A 177 -8.43 -4.09 19.20
CA LEU A 177 -9.14 -2.82 19.04
C LEU A 177 -10.65 -2.96 19.32
N SER A 178 -11.24 -4.09 18.94
CA SER A 178 -12.63 -4.40 19.30
C SER A 178 -12.81 -4.45 20.81
N ILE A 179 -11.95 -5.19 21.53
CA ILE A 179 -12.01 -5.31 23.00
C ILE A 179 -11.72 -3.96 23.68
N ALA A 180 -10.84 -3.15 23.10
CA ALA A 180 -10.49 -1.84 23.61
C ALA A 180 -11.61 -0.78 23.41
N GLY A 181 -12.69 -1.11 22.69
CA GLY A 181 -13.93 -0.34 22.66
C GLY A 181 -14.18 0.42 21.35
N VAL A 182 -13.56 0.05 20.22
CA VAL A 182 -13.88 0.65 18.92
C VAL A 182 -15.39 0.55 18.61
N ASN A 183 -15.99 -0.61 18.88
CA ASN A 183 -17.42 -0.85 18.63
C ASN A 183 -18.33 -0.11 19.63
N ASP A 184 -17.79 0.33 20.76
CA ASP A 184 -18.51 1.10 21.78
C ASP A 184 -18.40 2.62 21.54
N GLY A 185 -17.85 3.04 20.40
CA GLY A 185 -17.59 4.45 20.08
C GLY A 185 -16.39 5.05 20.81
N GLN A 186 -15.56 4.23 21.48
CA GLN A 186 -14.39 4.66 22.24
C GLN A 186 -13.12 4.69 21.37
N LEU A 187 -13.24 5.14 20.12
CA LEU A 187 -12.17 5.05 19.11
C LEU A 187 -10.81 5.59 19.60
N LYS A 188 -10.76 6.84 20.10
CA LYS A 188 -9.51 7.45 20.57
C LYS A 188 -8.87 6.66 21.72
N LYS A 189 -9.70 6.21 22.67
CA LYS A 189 -9.24 5.41 23.82
C LYS A 189 -8.70 4.07 23.35
N ALA A 190 -9.37 3.39 22.41
CA ALA A 190 -8.92 2.12 21.88
C ALA A 190 -7.56 2.22 21.19
N ILE A 191 -7.36 3.27 20.38
CA ILE A 191 -6.07 3.55 19.72
C ILE A 191 -4.99 3.85 20.77
N PHE A 192 -5.30 4.65 21.79
CA PHE A 192 -4.36 4.97 22.87
C PHE A 192 -3.97 3.74 23.71
N GLN A 193 -4.87 2.76 23.86
CA GLN A 193 -4.52 1.49 24.50
C GLN A 193 -3.54 0.67 23.67
N TYR A 194 -3.58 0.78 22.34
CA TYR A 194 -2.61 0.13 21.46
C TYR A 194 -1.22 0.71 21.67
N ASN A 195 -1.11 2.04 21.72
CA ASN A 195 0.12 2.75 22.04
C ASN A 195 -0.21 4.03 22.82
N HIS A 196 0.36 4.17 24.03
CA HIS A 196 0.08 5.23 25.00
C HIS A 196 0.75 6.57 24.61
N SER A 197 0.49 7.04 23.39
CA SER A 197 1.02 8.27 22.81
C SER A 197 -0.09 9.06 22.11
N ASP A 198 -0.29 10.31 22.51
CA ASP A 198 -1.27 11.19 21.86
C ASP A 198 -0.88 11.45 20.39
N GLU A 199 0.41 11.56 20.09
CA GLU A 199 0.92 11.71 18.72
C GLU A 199 0.55 10.49 17.87
N TYR A 200 0.68 9.29 18.44
CA TYR A 200 0.28 8.06 17.77
C TYR A 200 -1.23 8.07 17.46
N VAL A 201 -2.06 8.45 18.44
CA VAL A 201 -3.52 8.55 18.25
C VAL A 201 -3.86 9.50 17.11
N GLU A 202 -3.28 10.69 17.09
CA GLU A 202 -3.57 11.68 16.06
C GLU A 202 -3.05 11.23 14.68
N ASN A 203 -1.89 10.56 14.60
CA ASN A 203 -1.39 9.96 13.36
C ASN A 203 -2.35 8.89 12.81
N ILE A 204 -2.83 7.97 13.67
CA ILE A 204 -3.79 6.94 13.26
C ILE A 204 -5.08 7.57 12.76
N LEU A 205 -5.64 8.55 13.48
CA LEU A 205 -6.88 9.22 13.08
C LEU A 205 -6.73 9.99 11.76
N PHE A 206 -5.56 10.59 11.53
CA PHE A 206 -5.25 11.26 10.27
C PHE A 206 -5.30 10.29 9.09
N TYR A 207 -4.58 9.16 9.15
CA TYR A 207 -4.61 8.16 8.08
C TYR A 207 -5.96 7.46 7.96
N TYR A 208 -6.60 7.13 9.08
CA TYR A 208 -7.94 6.55 9.10
C TYR A 208 -8.95 7.44 8.36
N LYS A 209 -8.92 8.76 8.59
CA LYS A 209 -9.78 9.70 7.86
C LYS A 209 -9.51 9.65 6.36
N GLN A 210 -8.26 9.75 5.93
CA GLN A 210 -7.89 9.73 4.51
C GLN A 210 -8.37 8.45 3.82
N TYR A 211 -8.15 7.30 4.45
CA TYR A 211 -8.52 6.01 3.89
C TYR A 211 -10.04 5.81 3.86
N ARG A 212 -10.76 6.30 4.88
CA ARG A 212 -12.22 6.22 4.94
C ARG A 212 -12.88 6.97 3.78
N ASP A 213 -12.32 8.12 3.37
CA ASP A 213 -12.90 8.96 2.32
C ASP A 213 -12.99 8.18 0.96
N TYR A 214 -12.11 7.20 0.74
CA TYR A 214 -12.12 6.32 -0.46
C TYR A 214 -12.44 4.85 -0.15
N GLY A 215 -12.79 4.53 1.10
CA GLY A 215 -12.75 3.17 1.62
C GLY A 215 -13.70 2.21 0.90
N ASN A 216 -14.88 2.68 0.49
CA ASN A 216 -15.84 1.84 -0.23
C ASN A 216 -15.38 1.50 -1.66
N GLN A 217 -14.71 2.44 -2.34
CA GLN A 217 -14.22 2.24 -3.70
C GLN A 217 -13.03 1.27 -3.69
N LEU A 218 -12.06 1.48 -2.80
CA LEU A 218 -10.91 0.61 -2.65
C LEU A 218 -11.32 -0.81 -2.24
N LYS A 219 -12.24 -0.95 -1.28
CA LYS A 219 -12.81 -2.24 -0.89
C LYS A 219 -13.43 -2.96 -2.09
N LYS A 220 -14.23 -2.27 -2.89
CA LYS A 220 -14.87 -2.88 -4.07
C LYS A 220 -13.83 -3.34 -5.09
N ILE A 221 -12.86 -2.49 -5.42
CA ILE A 221 -11.80 -2.80 -6.38
C ILE A 221 -11.03 -4.05 -5.93
N ALA A 222 -10.54 -4.05 -4.69
CA ALA A 222 -9.73 -5.15 -4.15
C ALA A 222 -10.49 -6.48 -4.08
N LEU A 223 -11.80 -6.47 -3.79
CA LEU A 223 -12.61 -7.69 -3.73
C LEU A 223 -13.07 -8.18 -5.10
N ASP A 224 -13.09 -7.32 -6.11
CA ASP A 224 -13.44 -7.70 -7.48
C ASP A 224 -12.20 -8.19 -8.27
N GLU A 225 -10.99 -7.75 -7.93
CA GLU A 225 -9.73 -8.29 -8.51
C GLU A 225 -9.38 -9.70 -8.04
N ASN A 226 -9.90 -10.13 -6.87
CA ASN A 226 -9.63 -11.44 -6.29
C ASN A 226 -10.70 -12.51 -6.63
N LYS A 227 -11.57 -12.24 -7.62
CA LYS A 227 -12.56 -13.19 -8.16
C LYS A 227 -12.14 -13.69 -9.54
#